data_AF-A0A813HDE6-F1
#
_entry.id   AF-A0A813HDE6-F1
#
_cell.length_a   1.000
_cell.length_b   1.000
_cell.length_c   1.000
_cell.angle_alpha   90.00
_cell.angle_beta   90.00
_cell.angle_gamma   90.00
#
_symmetry.space_group_name_H-M   'P 1'
#
loop_
_entity.id
_entity.type
_entity.pdbx_description
1 polymer ?
#
loop_
_entity_poly.entity_id
_entity_poly.type
_entity_poly.pdbx_seq_one_letter_code
_entity_poly.pdbx_strand_id
1 'polypeptide(L)'
;MGQGSPCSPCGAVADTGTENVSSSGALEAVAIGGPAVYDSKDEIRLSSAEDVRDLRAQASLSSLTVDWSESDIEDLIEALGKVNLSKERVKVIIEKTEGKRLTCEQLQDLIRMVALESHKEQVMCERYGNLTDRDNFQKEVLLPFSIVKSIQNRVMGKITKHMSQPILSEVN
;
A
#
# COMPACT_ATOMS: atom_id res chain seq x y z
N MET A 1 49.57 4.48 2.69
CA MET A 1 49.85 4.47 1.25
C MET A 1 49.32 3.15 0.70
N GLY A 2 48.14 3.18 0.09
CA GLY A 2 47.49 2.03 -0.50
C GLY A 2 46.74 2.51 -1.74
N GLN A 3 47.30 2.18 -2.90
CA GLN A 3 46.78 2.36 -4.25
C GLN A 3 45.42 1.62 -4.33
N GLY A 4 44.33 2.14 -4.87
CA GLY A 4 44.15 2.70 -6.21
C GLY A 4 43.39 1.66 -7.06
N SER A 5 42.08 1.87 -7.27
CA SER A 5 41.29 1.16 -8.30
C SER A 5 40.25 2.11 -8.89
N PRO A 6 40.34 2.46 -10.19
CA PRO A 6 39.38 3.30 -10.89
C PRO A 6 38.34 2.51 -11.70
N CYS A 7 37.15 3.13 -11.80
CA CYS A 7 36.16 3.19 -12.88
C CYS A 7 35.76 1.93 -13.69
N SER A 8 34.44 1.77 -13.87
CA SER A 8 33.86 1.47 -15.18
C SER A 8 32.45 2.09 -15.33
N PRO A 9 32.15 2.77 -16.45
CA PRO A 9 30.83 3.31 -16.79
C PRO A 9 30.12 2.47 -17.88
N CYS A 10 28.97 2.99 -18.32
CA CYS A 10 28.23 2.73 -19.57
C CYS A 10 27.13 1.65 -19.55
N GLY A 11 25.93 2.11 -19.95
CA GLY A 11 24.80 1.26 -20.34
C GLY A 11 23.54 2.08 -20.63
N ALA A 12 23.57 2.88 -21.70
CA ALA A 12 22.38 3.47 -22.31
C ALA A 12 21.86 2.54 -23.42
N VAL A 13 20.54 2.32 -23.54
CA VAL A 13 19.89 1.87 -24.78
C VAL A 13 18.40 2.26 -24.85
N ALA A 14 18.04 2.88 -25.99
CA ALA A 14 16.84 2.79 -26.86
C ALA A 14 15.43 2.94 -26.24
N ASP A 15 14.57 3.88 -26.65
CA ASP A 15 14.05 4.31 -27.98
C ASP A 15 13.06 3.34 -28.64
N THR A 16 12.04 3.93 -29.30
CA THR A 16 10.91 3.37 -30.05
C THR A 16 9.74 2.86 -29.18
N GLY A 17 8.49 3.28 -29.34
CA GLY A 17 7.78 3.82 -30.50
C GLY A 17 6.54 2.96 -30.72
N THR A 18 5.38 3.56 -31.03
CA THR A 18 4.37 3.10 -32.02
C THR A 18 3.00 3.65 -31.65
N GLU A 19 2.60 4.56 -32.52
CA GLU A 19 1.29 5.16 -32.71
C GLU A 19 0.34 4.09 -33.25
N ASN A 20 -0.95 4.12 -32.89
CA ASN A 20 -1.95 3.51 -33.77
C ASN A 20 -3.24 4.32 -33.83
N VAL A 21 -3.76 4.34 -35.05
CA VAL A 21 -4.63 5.33 -35.68
C VAL A 21 -6.02 4.74 -35.91
N SER A 22 -7.03 5.62 -35.90
CA SER A 22 -8.35 5.54 -36.56
C SER A 22 -9.31 4.39 -36.24
N SER A 23 -10.58 4.77 -36.07
CA SER A 23 -11.64 4.49 -37.07
C SER A 23 -12.94 5.22 -36.71
N SER A 24 -13.31 6.21 -37.53
CA SER A 24 -14.68 6.70 -37.66
C SER A 24 -15.56 5.65 -38.35
N GLY A 25 -16.70 5.33 -37.76
CA GLY A 25 -17.78 4.56 -38.38
C GLY A 25 -19.10 5.28 -38.17
N ALA A 26 -19.74 5.65 -39.28
CA ALA A 26 -20.96 6.43 -39.35
C ALA A 26 -22.22 5.54 -39.41
N LEU A 27 -23.32 6.06 -38.85
CA LEU A 27 -24.74 5.86 -39.21
C LEU A 27 -25.30 4.42 -39.22
N GLU A 28 -26.34 4.17 -38.41
CA GLU A 28 -27.67 3.83 -38.93
C GLU A 28 -28.74 3.90 -37.82
N ALA A 29 -29.87 4.54 -38.15
CA ALA A 29 -31.06 4.62 -37.32
C ALA A 29 -32.01 3.48 -37.69
N VAL A 30 -32.43 2.67 -36.71
CA VAL A 30 -33.58 1.78 -36.84
C VAL A 30 -34.48 1.94 -35.64
N ALA A 31 -35.75 2.13 -35.95
CA ALA A 31 -36.81 2.50 -35.03
C ALA A 31 -37.58 1.28 -34.47
N ILE A 32 -38.36 1.56 -33.43
CA ILE A 32 -39.57 0.85 -32.98
C ILE A 32 -39.38 -0.42 -32.11
N GLY A 33 -39.58 -0.21 -30.81
CA GLY A 33 -40.75 -0.77 -30.11
C GLY A 33 -40.66 -2.22 -29.61
N GLY A 34 -40.25 -2.36 -28.35
CA GLY A 34 -40.61 -3.50 -27.48
C GLY A 34 -40.28 -3.17 -26.02
N PRO A 35 -41.14 -3.50 -25.03
CA PRO A 35 -40.77 -3.39 -23.63
C PRO A 35 -39.73 -4.47 -23.33
N ALA A 36 -38.46 -4.11 -23.42
CA ALA A 36 -37.38 -4.93 -22.91
C ALA A 36 -37.54 -5.01 -21.39
N VAL A 37 -38.09 -6.13 -20.92
CA VAL A 37 -37.94 -6.56 -19.52
C VAL A 37 -36.45 -6.78 -19.34
N TYR A 38 -35.79 -5.79 -18.75
CA TYR A 38 -34.43 -5.95 -18.24
C TYR A 38 -34.51 -6.95 -17.08
N ASP A 39 -34.31 -8.24 -17.36
CA ASP A 39 -33.80 -9.17 -16.37
C ASP A 39 -32.33 -8.81 -16.17
N SER A 40 -32.07 -7.69 -15.48
CA SER A 40 -30.74 -7.32 -15.01
C SER A 40 -30.36 -8.27 -13.89
N LYS A 41 -30.00 -9.48 -14.31
CA LYS A 41 -29.24 -10.46 -13.54
C LYS A 41 -27.78 -10.00 -13.49
N ASP A 42 -27.58 -8.74 -13.11
CA ASP A 42 -26.30 -8.23 -12.65
C ASP A 42 -26.10 -8.84 -11.26
N GLU A 43 -25.69 -10.10 -11.26
CA GLU A 43 -25.15 -10.75 -10.09
C GLU A 43 -23.93 -9.93 -9.70
N ILE A 44 -24.12 -9.07 -8.69
CA ILE A 44 -23.06 -8.31 -8.04
C ILE A 44 -22.07 -9.36 -7.55
N ARG A 45 -21.05 -9.66 -8.38
CA ARG A 45 -19.87 -10.38 -7.95
C ARG A 45 -19.31 -9.55 -6.82
N LEU A 46 -19.59 -10.00 -5.59
CA LEU A 46 -18.93 -9.50 -4.40
C LEU A 46 -17.45 -9.59 -4.71
N SER A 47 -16.81 -8.42 -4.89
CA SER A 47 -15.38 -8.33 -5.12
C SER A 47 -14.69 -9.15 -4.03
N SER A 48 -13.64 -9.89 -4.38
CA SER A 48 -12.89 -10.69 -3.41
C SER A 48 -12.53 -9.82 -2.21
N ALA A 49 -12.37 -10.42 -1.02
CA ALA A 49 -11.92 -9.68 0.16
C ALA A 49 -10.59 -8.94 -0.10
N GLU A 50 -9.78 -9.46 -1.03
CA GLU A 50 -8.56 -8.82 -1.55
C GLU A 50 -8.87 -7.56 -2.34
N ASP A 51 -9.85 -7.60 -3.25
CA ASP A 51 -10.27 -6.45 -4.06
C ASP A 51 -10.79 -5.31 -3.17
N VAL A 52 -11.58 -5.63 -2.13
CA VAL A 52 -12.10 -4.63 -1.19
C VAL A 52 -10.96 -3.96 -0.42
N ARG A 53 -9.99 -4.74 0.06
CA ARG A 53 -8.80 -4.25 0.75
C ARG A 53 -8.01 -3.30 -0.16
N ASP A 54 -7.77 -3.72 -1.41
CA ASP A 54 -6.90 -2.97 -2.32
C ASP A 54 -7.57 -1.70 -2.86
N LEU A 55 -8.89 -1.74 -3.11
CA LEU A 55 -9.67 -0.56 -3.47
C LEU A 55 -9.65 0.48 -2.34
N ARG A 56 -9.85 0.04 -1.09
CA ARG A 56 -9.83 0.96 0.05
C ARG A 56 -8.45 1.52 0.32
N ALA A 57 -7.42 0.69 0.29
CA ALA A 57 -6.05 1.16 0.43
C ALA A 57 -5.69 2.17 -0.67
N GLN A 58 -6.19 1.99 -1.90
CA GLN A 58 -6.00 2.96 -2.98
C GLN A 58 -6.73 4.29 -2.71
N ALA A 59 -7.95 4.23 -2.17
CA ALA A 59 -8.68 5.42 -1.75
C ALA A 59 -7.96 6.17 -0.62
N SER A 60 -7.43 5.45 0.37
CA SER A 60 -6.59 6.01 1.43
C SER A 60 -5.33 6.66 0.87
N LEU A 61 -4.60 5.99 -0.03
CA LEU A 61 -3.37 6.53 -0.61
C LEU A 61 -3.62 7.80 -1.44
N SER A 62 -4.76 7.87 -2.12
CA SER A 62 -5.12 9.00 -2.98
C SER A 62 -5.37 10.29 -2.18
N SER A 63 -5.76 10.20 -0.90
CA SER A 63 -5.93 11.37 -0.04
C SER A 63 -4.61 11.87 0.57
N LEU A 64 -3.56 11.04 0.58
CA LEU A 64 -2.24 11.41 1.10
C LEU A 64 -1.48 12.16 0.01
N THR A 65 -0.93 13.33 0.35
CA THR A 65 -0.18 14.18 -0.59
C THR A 65 1.31 14.31 -0.26
N VAL A 66 1.71 13.90 0.95
CA VAL A 66 3.09 14.09 1.45
C VAL A 66 3.79 12.74 1.49
N ASP A 67 4.97 12.67 0.86
CA ASP A 67 5.84 11.49 0.91
C ASP A 67 6.68 11.50 2.19
N TRP A 68 6.92 10.31 2.75
CA TRP A 68 7.80 10.14 3.90
C TRP A 68 9.26 10.30 3.49
N SER A 69 9.98 11.25 4.10
CA SER A 69 11.36 11.60 3.77
C SER A 69 12.36 11.04 4.79
N GLU A 70 13.66 11.08 4.45
CA GLU A 70 14.74 10.66 5.35
C GLU A 70 14.80 11.53 6.62
N SER A 71 14.54 12.84 6.51
CA SER A 71 14.46 13.74 7.66
C SER A 71 13.37 13.30 8.65
N ASP A 72 12.26 12.77 8.15
CA ASP A 72 11.18 12.27 9.02
C ASP A 72 11.60 11.01 9.79
N ILE A 73 12.49 10.20 9.22
CA ILE A 73 13.05 9.00 9.88
C ILE A 73 13.95 9.42 11.04
N GLU A 74 14.83 10.40 10.82
CA GLU A 74 15.72 10.93 11.87
C GLU A 74 14.92 11.51 13.04
N ASP A 75 13.91 12.35 12.73
CA ASP A 75 13.00 12.93 13.72
C ASP A 75 12.25 11.84 14.51
N LEU A 76 11.84 10.76 13.82
CA LEU A 76 11.17 9.62 14.45
C LEU A 76 12.12 8.87 15.38
N ILE A 77 13.36 8.61 14.96
CA ILE A 77 14.37 7.92 15.80
C ILE A 77 14.64 8.74 17.06
N GLU A 78 14.78 10.06 16.94
CA GLU A 78 14.97 10.94 18.09
C GLU A 78 13.77 10.87 19.05
N ALA A 79 12.54 10.90 18.52
CA ALA A 79 11.32 10.78 19.31
C ALA A 79 11.24 9.42 20.02
N LEU A 80 11.58 8.32 19.34
CA LEU A 80 11.58 6.97 19.91
C LEU A 80 12.67 6.77 20.96
N GLY A 81 13.79 7.51 20.88
CA GLY A 81 14.83 7.53 21.91
C GLY A 81 14.34 8.07 23.25
N LYS A 82 13.29 8.90 23.25
CA LYS A 82 12.68 9.47 24.47
C LYS A 82 11.63 8.55 25.11
N VAL A 83 11.22 7.49 24.40
CA VAL A 83 10.13 6.59 24.81
C VAL A 83 10.67 5.21 25.17
N ASN A 84 10.41 4.77 26.39
CA ASN A 84 10.90 3.48 26.90
C ASN A 84 9.90 2.34 26.72
N LEU A 85 8.60 2.63 26.65
CA LEU A 85 7.58 1.59 26.56
C LEU A 85 7.30 1.23 25.11
N SER A 86 7.33 -0.08 24.83
CA SER A 86 7.12 -0.57 23.46
C SER A 86 5.74 -0.20 22.89
N LYS A 87 4.69 -0.15 23.73
CA LYS A 87 3.35 0.27 23.31
C LYS A 87 3.29 1.75 22.91
N GLU A 88 3.98 2.61 23.66
CA GLU A 88 4.07 4.03 23.35
C GLU A 88 4.88 4.27 22.07
N ARG A 89 5.94 3.49 21.84
CA ARG A 89 6.70 3.56 20.58
C ARG A 89 5.83 3.29 19.36
N VAL A 90 4.97 2.26 19.42
CA VAL A 90 4.02 1.97 18.34
C VAL A 90 3.09 3.16 18.11
N LYS A 91 2.58 3.76 19.19
CA LYS A 91 1.73 4.94 19.10
C LYS A 91 2.44 6.10 18.42
N VAL A 92 3.69 6.41 18.81
CA VAL A 92 4.50 7.47 18.18
C VAL A 92 4.76 7.18 16.70
N ILE A 93 5.09 5.93 16.34
CA ILE A 93 5.28 5.53 14.94
C ILE A 93 4.00 5.79 14.15
N ILE A 94 2.85 5.33 14.65
CA ILE A 94 1.55 5.54 14.00
C ILE A 94 1.29 7.04 13.87
N GLU A 95 1.27 7.81 14.96
CA GLU A 95 0.98 9.25 14.92
C GLU A 95 1.88 10.03 13.97
N LYS A 96 3.19 9.75 13.98
CA LYS A 96 4.15 10.46 13.12
C LYS A 96 3.95 10.16 11.64
N THR A 97 3.62 8.92 11.30
CA THR A 97 3.43 8.43 9.92
C THR A 97 2.00 8.60 9.39
N GLU A 98 1.12 9.17 10.20
CA GLU A 98 -0.23 9.53 9.77
C GLU A 98 -0.18 10.60 8.68
N GLY A 99 -1.03 10.46 7.66
CA GLY A 99 -1.10 11.43 6.57
C GLY A 99 0.03 11.35 5.54
N LYS A 100 0.98 10.41 5.68
CA LYS A 100 2.14 10.30 4.78
C LYS A 100 2.17 9.00 3.99
N ARG A 101 2.62 9.10 2.75
CA ARG A 101 2.85 7.98 1.84
C ARG A 101 4.15 7.27 2.20
N LEU A 102 4.10 5.95 2.19
CA LEU A 102 5.21 5.08 2.59
C LEU A 102 5.52 4.09 1.45
N THR A 103 6.78 3.68 1.35
CA THR A 103 7.17 2.49 0.59
C THR A 103 7.22 1.26 1.50
N CYS A 104 7.25 0.06 0.92
CA CYS A 104 7.39 -1.19 1.66
C CYS A 104 8.73 -1.24 2.41
N GLU A 105 9.81 -0.73 1.81
CA GLU A 105 11.12 -0.57 2.45
C GLU A 105 11.02 0.33 3.69
N GLN A 106 10.40 1.49 3.58
CA GLN A 106 10.20 2.41 4.71
C GLN A 106 9.37 1.76 5.82
N LEU A 107 8.28 1.06 5.47
CA LEU A 107 7.49 0.31 6.44
C LEU A 107 8.32 -0.77 7.14
N GLN A 108 9.21 -1.44 6.42
CA GLN A 108 10.12 -2.42 6.99
C GLN A 108 11.04 -1.80 8.05
N ASP A 109 11.56 -0.60 7.81
CA ASP A 109 12.37 0.12 8.79
C ASP A 109 11.57 0.49 10.05
N LEU A 110 10.32 0.95 9.90
CA LEU A 110 9.42 1.18 11.03
C LEU A 110 9.20 -0.08 11.86
N ILE A 111 9.02 -1.23 11.19
CA ILE A 111 8.83 -2.53 11.84
C ILE A 111 10.10 -2.96 12.59
N ARG A 112 11.29 -2.65 12.09
CA ARG A 112 12.57 -2.95 12.76
C ARG A 112 12.75 -2.14 14.05
N MET A 113 12.16 -0.94 14.15
CA MET A 113 12.18 -0.13 15.37
C MET A 113 11.31 -0.68 16.51
N VAL A 114 10.47 -1.67 16.21
CA VAL A 114 9.56 -2.31 17.16
C VAL A 114 10.06 -3.71 17.52
N ALA A 115 10.15 -4.02 18.82
CA ALA A 115 10.66 -5.32 19.27
C ALA A 115 9.62 -6.46 19.15
N LEU A 116 8.40 -6.23 19.62
CA LEU A 116 7.38 -7.28 19.78
C LEU A 116 6.64 -7.56 18.47
N GLU A 117 6.44 -8.84 18.14
CA GLU A 117 5.70 -9.24 16.93
C GLU A 117 4.27 -8.71 16.89
N SER A 118 3.56 -8.75 18.03
CA SER A 118 2.19 -8.21 18.12
C SER A 118 2.13 -6.71 17.75
N HIS A 119 3.14 -5.96 18.13
CA HIS A 119 3.27 -4.54 17.81
C HIS A 119 3.68 -4.30 16.35
N LYS A 120 4.54 -5.16 15.78
CA LYS A 120 4.86 -5.14 14.35
C LYS A 120 3.61 -5.42 13.50
N GLU A 121 2.81 -6.40 13.89
CA GLU A 121 1.52 -6.70 13.25
C GLU A 121 0.59 -5.48 13.28
N GLN A 122 0.56 -4.76 14.41
CA GLN A 122 -0.24 -3.54 14.54
C GLN A 122 0.24 -2.46 13.57
N VAL A 123 1.54 -2.16 13.53
CA VAL A 123 2.10 -1.17 12.58
C VAL A 123 1.79 -1.55 11.13
N MET A 124 1.91 -2.83 10.76
CA MET A 124 1.53 -3.32 9.43
C MET A 124 0.05 -3.08 9.10
N CYS A 125 -0.86 -3.37 10.04
CA CYS A 125 -2.30 -3.18 9.82
C CYS A 125 -2.68 -1.70 9.62
N GLU A 126 -2.10 -0.82 10.43
CA GLU A 126 -2.39 0.61 10.43
C GLU A 126 -1.78 1.37 9.24
N ARG A 127 -0.68 0.86 8.69
CA ARG A 127 0.08 1.55 7.63
C ARG A 127 -0.04 0.91 6.25
N TYR A 128 -0.69 -0.25 6.13
CA TYR A 128 -0.93 -0.87 4.83
C TYR A 128 -1.64 0.06 3.83
N GLY A 129 -2.58 0.88 4.31
CA GLY A 129 -3.32 1.84 3.45
C GLY A 129 -2.47 3.01 2.93
N ASN A 130 -1.29 3.22 3.51
CA ASN A 130 -0.39 4.32 3.14
C ASN A 130 0.71 3.86 2.16
N LEU A 131 0.73 2.58 1.80
CA LEU A 131 1.77 2.00 0.95
C LEU A 131 1.55 2.35 -0.52
N THR A 132 2.63 2.83 -1.15
CA THR A 132 2.67 3.18 -2.58
C THR A 132 2.91 1.95 -3.47
N ASP A 133 3.71 1.00 -3.00
CA ASP A 133 4.22 -0.18 -3.71
C ASP A 133 3.68 -1.49 -3.11
N ARG A 134 2.35 -1.54 -2.90
CA ARG A 134 1.65 -2.66 -2.21
C ARG A 134 1.91 -4.03 -2.83
N ASP A 135 2.18 -4.10 -4.13
CA ASP A 135 2.52 -5.35 -4.82
C ASP A 135 3.80 -5.99 -4.26
N ASN A 136 4.69 -5.19 -3.67
CA ASN A 136 5.92 -5.66 -3.03
C ASN A 136 5.74 -6.04 -1.55
N PHE A 137 4.58 -5.75 -0.94
CA PHE A 137 4.36 -5.93 0.50
C PHE A 137 4.66 -7.36 0.96
N GLN A 138 4.22 -8.35 0.19
CA GLN A 138 4.48 -9.74 0.54
C GLN A 138 5.98 -10.06 0.54
N LYS A 139 6.71 -9.57 -0.46
CA LYS A 139 8.13 -9.86 -0.65
C LYS A 139 9.01 -9.12 0.33
N GLU A 140 8.74 -7.84 0.55
CA GLU A 140 9.63 -6.93 1.30
C GLU A 140 9.26 -6.82 2.77
N VAL A 141 7.99 -7.01 3.12
CA VAL A 141 7.51 -6.85 4.51
C VAL A 141 7.17 -8.20 5.12
N LEU A 142 6.32 -9.02 4.49
CA LEU A 142 5.85 -10.27 5.11
C LEU A 142 6.92 -11.37 5.17
N LEU A 143 7.68 -11.59 4.08
CA LEU A 143 8.72 -12.62 4.07
C LEU A 143 9.80 -12.35 5.13
N PRO A 144 10.32 -11.11 5.31
CA PRO A 144 11.27 -10.82 6.37
C PRO A 144 10.65 -10.82 7.77
N PHE A 145 9.34 -10.53 7.88
CA PHE A 145 8.63 -10.59 9.15
C PHE A 145 8.50 -12.03 9.67
N SER A 146 8.13 -12.98 8.81
CA SER A 146 8.01 -14.38 9.19
C SER A 146 8.17 -15.31 8.00
N ILE A 147 8.98 -16.36 8.13
CA ILE A 147 9.09 -17.44 7.14
C ILE A 147 7.88 -18.38 7.14
N VAL A 148 7.04 -18.33 8.18
CA VAL A 148 5.94 -19.26 8.38
C VAL A 148 4.68 -18.74 7.68
N LYS A 149 4.22 -19.46 6.65
CA LYS A 149 3.04 -19.09 5.85
C LYS A 149 1.77 -18.88 6.69
N SER A 150 1.56 -19.67 7.76
CA SER A 150 0.38 -19.49 8.62
C SER A 150 0.39 -18.16 9.37
N ILE A 151 1.57 -17.66 9.76
CA ILE A 151 1.73 -16.34 10.39
C ILE A 151 1.47 -15.25 9.34
N GLN A 152 2.04 -15.37 8.15
CA GLN A 152 1.78 -14.43 7.05
C GLN A 152 0.29 -14.33 6.71
N ASN A 153 -0.38 -15.48 6.55
CA ASN A 153 -1.81 -15.55 6.27
C ASN A 153 -2.64 -14.93 7.41
N ARG A 154 -2.24 -15.13 8.66
CA ARG A 154 -2.89 -14.51 9.82
C ARG A 154 -2.76 -12.98 9.78
N VAL A 155 -1.58 -12.45 9.45
CA VAL A 155 -1.35 -11.00 9.31
C VAL A 155 -2.19 -10.43 8.17
N MET A 156 -2.17 -11.08 7.00
CA MET A 156 -3.00 -10.64 5.86
C MET A 156 -4.49 -10.69 6.18
N GLY A 157 -4.96 -11.72 6.88
CA GLY A 157 -6.34 -11.78 7.36
C GLY A 157 -6.70 -10.62 8.29
N LYS A 158 -5.78 -10.20 9.17
CA LYS A 158 -5.98 -9.01 10.03
C LYS A 158 -6.02 -7.72 9.23
N ILE A 159 -5.13 -7.54 8.25
CA ILE A 159 -5.10 -6.37 7.37
C ILE A 159 -6.42 -6.27 6.59
N THR A 160 -6.84 -7.37 5.95
CA THR A 160 -8.12 -7.42 5.22
C THR A 160 -9.27 -7.06 6.14
N LYS A 161 -9.33 -7.64 7.36
CA LYS A 161 -10.36 -7.31 8.35
C LYS A 161 -10.34 -5.83 8.72
N HIS A 162 -9.17 -5.26 8.97
CA HIS A 162 -8.99 -3.84 9.30
C HIS A 162 -9.49 -2.92 8.18
N MET A 163 -9.13 -3.25 6.93
CA MET A 163 -9.58 -2.53 5.74
C MET A 163 -11.05 -2.81 5.36
N SER A 164 -11.69 -3.83 5.91
CA SER A 164 -13.12 -4.05 5.72
C SER A 164 -13.98 -3.38 6.78
N GLN A 165 -13.41 -2.96 7.92
CA GLN A 165 -14.19 -2.33 8.99
C GLN A 165 -14.66 -0.94 8.56
N PRO A 166 -15.97 -0.65 8.56
CA PRO A 166 -16.46 0.69 8.23
C PRO A 166 -15.73 1.71 9.10
N ILE A 167 -15.28 2.82 8.50
CA ILE A 167 -14.78 3.96 9.27
C ILE A 167 -16.01 4.46 10.03
N LEU A 168 -16.22 3.93 11.23
CA LEU A 168 -17.08 4.58 12.22
C LEU A 168 -16.29 5.82 12.62
N SER A 169 -16.31 6.83 11.75
CA SER A 169 -15.95 8.18 12.11
C SER A 169 -16.95 8.55 13.20
N GLU A 170 -16.53 8.35 14.46
CA GLU A 170 -17.12 9.01 15.60
C GLU A 170 -17.07 10.50 15.31
N VAL A 171 -18.19 11.01 14.81
CA VAL A 171 -18.52 12.43 14.88
C VAL A 171 -18.67 12.72 16.37
N ASN A 172 -17.62 13.25 16.99
CA ASN A 172 -17.65 13.78 18.34
C ASN A 172 -16.95 15.13 18.35
#